data_AF-A0A351A1C3-F1
#
_entry.id   AF-A0A351A1C3-F1
#
_cell.length_a   1.000
_cell.length_b   1.000
_cell.length_c   1.000
_cell.angle_alpha   90.00
_cell.angle_beta   90.00
_cell.angle_gamma   90.00
#
_symmetry.space_group_name_H-M   'P 1'
#
loop_
_entity.id
_entity.type
_entity.pdbx_description
1 polymer ?
#
loop_
_entity_poly.entity_id
_entity_poly.type
_entity_poly.pdbx_seq_one_letter_code
_entity_poly.pdbx_strand_id
1 'polypeptide(L)'
;MLLELALWLGQDIRGFNVFGYITLRTVLAALTALAISLVAGPGVIRWLAAKKIGQAVRDDGPRSHLTKAGTPTMGGALILISIGITILLWGDLKNDYMWVTLLVTLGFGAVGWVDDWRKVVHRDPKGLASRWKYLWTSLIALAAAVYLGLTATTPAETELIVPFFKAVAYPLGIVGFIALTYFVINGTSHAVNLTDGLDGLAIMPTVMVAGALAIFAYVAGHVGFSNYLGVPYIAGAGELAVFCGAICGAGLGFLWFNAYPAEGFMGDVGALALGAALGTVAIIVRQEIVLAIMGGVFVA
;
A
#
# COMPACT_ATOMS: atom_id res chain seq x y z
N MET A 1 -6.50 18.80 -0.59
CA MET A 1 -6.87 19.80 -1.62
C MET A 1 -8.35 19.80 -2.01
N LEU A 2 -8.94 18.73 -2.59
CA LEU A 2 -10.38 18.74 -2.91
C LEU A 2 -11.26 18.63 -1.66
N LEU A 3 -10.84 17.81 -0.69
CA LEU A 3 -11.51 17.75 0.60
C LEU A 3 -11.57 19.12 1.29
N GLU A 4 -10.44 19.82 1.38
CA GLU A 4 -10.36 21.13 2.01
C GLU A 4 -11.22 22.17 1.28
N LEU A 5 -11.22 22.15 -0.05
CA LEU A 5 -12.07 23.01 -0.86
C LEU A 5 -13.56 22.72 -0.61
N ALA A 6 -13.94 21.44 -0.57
CA ALA A 6 -15.32 21.03 -0.31
C ALA A 6 -15.77 21.44 1.10
N LEU A 7 -14.93 21.26 2.11
CA LEU A 7 -15.25 21.69 3.49
C LEU A 7 -15.32 23.21 3.62
N TRP A 8 -14.50 23.94 2.87
CA TRP A 8 -14.58 25.40 2.81
C TRP A 8 -15.90 25.87 2.18
N LEU A 9 -16.27 25.31 1.02
CA LEU A 9 -17.58 25.57 0.39
C LEU A 9 -18.77 25.09 1.25
N GLY A 10 -18.55 24.08 2.09
CA GLY A 10 -19.51 23.54 3.05
C GLY A 10 -19.94 24.51 4.13
N GLN A 11 -19.15 25.58 4.37
CA GLN A 11 -19.51 26.67 5.28
C GLN A 11 -20.72 27.46 4.77
N ASP A 12 -20.79 27.67 3.45
CA ASP A 12 -21.87 28.41 2.79
C ASP A 12 -22.97 27.48 2.26
N ILE A 13 -22.60 26.33 1.70
CA ILE A 13 -23.50 25.38 1.04
C ILE A 13 -23.42 24.03 1.74
N ARG A 14 -24.43 23.73 2.57
CA ARG A 14 -24.48 22.49 3.38
C ARG A 14 -24.29 21.19 2.60
N GLY A 15 -24.63 21.16 1.31
CA GLY A 15 -24.47 19.97 0.45
C GLY A 15 -23.02 19.49 0.35
N PHE A 16 -22.04 20.38 0.42
CA PHE A 16 -20.62 19.99 0.35
C PHE A 16 -20.11 19.31 1.63
N ASN A 17 -20.83 19.38 2.74
CA ASN A 17 -20.46 18.64 3.96
C ASN A 17 -20.53 17.12 3.77
N VAL A 18 -21.20 16.63 2.72
CA VAL A 18 -21.21 15.21 2.39
C VAL A 18 -19.80 14.66 2.12
N PHE A 19 -18.89 15.51 1.61
CA PHE A 19 -17.49 15.12 1.39
C PHE A 19 -16.70 14.99 2.69
N GLY A 20 -17.24 15.39 3.84
CA GLY A 20 -16.65 15.10 5.15
C GLY A 20 -16.77 13.62 5.57
N TYR A 21 -17.78 12.90 5.06
CA TYR A 21 -17.99 11.49 5.43
C TYR A 21 -16.86 10.61 4.87
N ILE A 22 -16.16 9.92 5.78
CA ILE A 22 -15.06 9.01 5.43
C ILE A 22 -15.53 7.94 4.44
N THR A 23 -16.71 7.36 4.64
CA THR A 23 -17.26 6.31 3.78
C THR A 23 -17.44 6.77 2.33
N LEU A 24 -18.01 7.96 2.13
CA LEU A 24 -18.12 8.55 0.80
C LEU A 24 -16.74 8.80 0.20
N ARG A 25 -15.83 9.39 0.97
CA ARG A 25 -14.46 9.67 0.53
C ARG A 25 -13.70 8.40 0.15
N THR A 26 -13.88 7.29 0.86
CA THR A 26 -13.30 6.00 0.51
C THR A 26 -13.78 5.51 -0.85
N VAL A 27 -15.09 5.61 -1.13
CA VAL A 27 -15.64 5.25 -2.44
C VAL A 27 -15.12 6.18 -3.54
N LEU A 28 -15.12 7.49 -3.30
CA LEU A 28 -14.61 8.48 -4.25
C LEU A 28 -13.11 8.29 -4.53
N ALA A 29 -12.33 7.94 -3.51
CA ALA A 29 -10.91 7.61 -3.66
C ALA A 29 -10.72 6.37 -4.52
N ALA A 30 -11.48 5.29 -4.27
CA ALA A 30 -11.44 4.10 -5.11
C ALA A 30 -11.81 4.39 -6.57
N LEU A 31 -12.89 5.13 -6.82
CA LEU A 31 -13.32 5.49 -8.17
C LEU A 31 -12.32 6.41 -8.87
N THR A 32 -11.74 7.37 -8.15
CA THR A 32 -10.74 8.32 -8.68
C THR A 32 -9.46 7.58 -9.07
N ALA A 33 -8.93 6.73 -8.18
CA ALA A 33 -7.73 5.96 -8.43
C ALA A 33 -7.92 4.96 -9.58
N LEU A 34 -9.09 4.31 -9.65
CA LEU A 34 -9.48 3.44 -10.76
C LEU A 34 -9.51 4.20 -12.08
N ALA A 35 -10.17 5.37 -12.11
CA ALA A 35 -10.28 6.20 -13.30
C ALA A 35 -8.91 6.66 -13.80
N ILE A 36 -8.03 7.13 -12.89
CA ILE A 36 -6.66 7.53 -13.25
C ILE A 36 -5.93 6.33 -13.87
N SER A 37 -5.98 5.15 -13.24
CA SER A 37 -5.30 3.96 -13.74
C SER A 37 -5.82 3.52 -15.11
N LEU A 38 -7.13 3.51 -15.34
CA LEU A 38 -7.72 3.09 -16.61
C LEU A 38 -7.46 4.09 -17.75
N VAL A 39 -7.52 5.40 -17.46
CA VAL A 39 -7.31 6.45 -18.47
C VAL A 39 -5.84 6.60 -18.81
N ALA A 40 -4.95 6.61 -17.82
CA ALA A 40 -3.51 6.79 -18.03
C ALA A 40 -2.80 5.49 -18.43
N GLY A 41 -3.36 4.32 -18.07
CA GLY A 41 -2.79 2.99 -18.31
C GLY A 41 -2.31 2.77 -19.74
N PRO A 42 -3.16 2.90 -20.77
CA PRO A 42 -2.76 2.68 -22.16
C PRO A 42 -1.63 3.61 -22.62
N GLY A 43 -1.61 4.85 -22.12
CA GLY A 43 -0.55 5.81 -22.42
C GLY A 43 0.78 5.40 -21.81
N VAL A 44 0.77 5.02 -20.53
CA VAL A 44 1.96 4.57 -19.78
C VAL A 44 2.51 3.27 -20.37
N ILE A 45 1.65 2.29 -20.68
CA ILE A 45 2.07 1.01 -21.27
C ILE A 45 2.75 1.23 -22.63
N ARG A 46 2.18 2.05 -23.51
CA ARG A 46 2.81 2.39 -24.80
C ARG A 46 4.15 3.08 -24.62
N TRP A 47 4.25 3.99 -23.65
CA TRP A 47 5.50 4.70 -23.34
C TRP A 47 6.59 3.76 -22.81
N LEU A 48 6.25 2.84 -21.90
CA LEU A 48 7.18 1.84 -21.38
C LEU A 48 7.62 0.86 -22.47
N ALA A 49 6.69 0.40 -23.32
CA ALA A 49 6.97 -0.49 -24.45
C ALA A 49 7.91 0.18 -25.47
N ALA A 50 7.69 1.46 -25.79
CA ALA A 50 8.55 2.23 -26.70
C ALA A 50 9.99 2.36 -26.20
N LYS A 51 10.20 2.40 -24.88
CA LYS A 51 11.53 2.44 -24.26
C LYS A 51 12.24 1.09 -24.21
N LYS A 52 11.64 0.02 -24.76
CA LYS A 52 12.16 -1.37 -24.71
C LYS A 52 12.50 -1.82 -23.28
N ILE A 53 11.70 -1.38 -22.32
CA ILE A 53 11.79 -1.75 -20.90
C ILE A 53 11.15 -3.14 -20.73
N GLY A 54 11.59 -4.12 -21.51
CA GLY A 54 11.19 -5.52 -21.36
C GLY A 54 12.07 -6.16 -20.29
N GLN A 55 11.52 -7.07 -19.49
CA GLN A 55 12.33 -7.85 -18.55
C GLN A 55 13.37 -8.68 -19.33
N ALA A 56 14.63 -8.63 -18.88
CA ALA A 56 15.63 -9.61 -19.28
C ALA A 56 15.22 -10.97 -18.68
N VAL A 57 14.95 -11.95 -19.54
CA VAL A 57 14.50 -13.27 -19.10
C VAL A 57 15.62 -13.94 -18.31
N ARG A 58 15.29 -14.46 -17.12
CA ARG A 58 16.18 -15.31 -16.33
C ARG A 58 16.31 -16.67 -17.01
N ASP A 59 17.55 -17.12 -17.26
CA ASP A 59 17.84 -18.42 -17.87
C ASP A 59 17.46 -19.63 -16.98
N ASP A 60 17.14 -19.37 -15.71
CA ASP A 60 16.87 -20.34 -14.65
C ASP A 60 15.37 -20.67 -14.43
N GLY A 61 14.46 -20.21 -15.32
CA GLY A 61 12.99 -20.39 -15.19
C GLY A 61 12.35 -21.52 -16.06
N PRO A 62 11.13 -21.99 -15.73
CA PRO A 62 10.41 -22.99 -16.53
C PRO A 62 10.12 -22.53 -17.96
N ARG A 63 10.15 -23.44 -18.95
CA ARG A 63 10.00 -23.11 -20.39
C ARG A 63 8.69 -22.41 -20.78
N SER A 64 7.64 -22.50 -19.96
CA SER A 64 6.38 -21.75 -20.13
C SER A 64 6.50 -20.24 -19.87
N HIS A 65 7.58 -19.77 -19.23
CA HIS A 65 7.89 -18.36 -19.03
C HIS A 65 8.67 -17.71 -20.18
N LEU A 66 9.16 -18.50 -21.16
CA LEU A 66 9.96 -18.00 -22.29
C LEU A 66 9.14 -17.23 -23.34
N THR A 67 7.81 -17.35 -23.34
CA THR A 67 6.89 -16.62 -24.24
C THR A 67 6.52 -15.22 -23.77
N LYS A 68 6.96 -14.79 -22.57
CA LYS A 68 6.70 -13.46 -21.99
C LYS A 68 7.73 -12.39 -22.37
N ALA A 69 8.52 -12.62 -23.41
CA ALA A 69 9.53 -11.69 -23.89
C ALA A 69 8.86 -10.43 -24.51
N GLY A 70 8.95 -9.29 -23.83
CA GLY A 70 8.60 -7.98 -24.40
C GLY A 70 7.53 -7.18 -23.66
N THR A 71 6.84 -7.76 -22.67
CA THR A 71 5.88 -7.00 -21.86
C THR A 71 6.63 -5.96 -20.98
N PRO A 72 6.22 -4.69 -20.98
CA PRO A 72 6.89 -3.64 -20.22
C PRO A 72 6.82 -3.89 -18.70
N THR A 73 7.93 -3.64 -18.00
CA THR A 73 7.99 -3.61 -16.54
C THR A 73 7.89 -2.17 -16.01
N MET A 74 7.66 -2.00 -14.70
CA MET A 74 7.44 -0.72 -13.98
C MET A 74 6.01 -0.17 -14.00
N GLY A 75 5.00 -1.00 -14.28
CA GLY A 75 3.59 -0.65 -14.18
C GLY A 75 3.16 -0.20 -12.77
N GLY A 76 3.89 -0.62 -11.73
CA GLY A 76 3.69 -0.16 -10.36
C GLY A 76 3.81 1.36 -10.19
N ALA A 77 4.54 2.06 -11.08
CA ALA A 77 4.59 3.53 -11.05
C ALA A 77 3.22 4.16 -11.30
N LEU A 78 2.40 3.58 -12.19
CA LEU A 78 1.03 4.02 -12.43
C LEU A 78 0.18 3.86 -11.16
N ILE A 79 0.33 2.75 -10.44
CA ILE A 79 -0.37 2.49 -9.19
C ILE A 79 -0.02 3.58 -8.17
N LEU A 80 1.28 3.85 -7.98
CA LEU A 80 1.74 4.83 -6.98
C LEU A 80 1.33 6.26 -7.31
N ILE A 81 1.39 6.66 -8.59
CA ILE A 81 0.91 7.97 -9.03
C ILE A 81 -0.60 8.09 -8.81
N SER A 82 -1.37 7.03 -9.14
CA SER A 82 -2.82 7.01 -8.94
C SER A 82 -3.20 7.12 -7.47
N ILE A 83 -2.51 6.38 -6.59
CA ILE A 83 -2.68 6.50 -5.14
C ILE A 83 -2.31 7.90 -4.68
N GLY A 84 -1.09 8.37 -4.98
CA GLY A 84 -0.58 9.67 -4.51
C GLY A 84 -1.50 10.84 -4.89
N ILE A 85 -1.93 10.93 -6.15
CA ILE A 85 -2.88 11.96 -6.60
C ILE A 85 -4.19 11.83 -5.83
N THR A 86 -4.74 10.62 -5.72
CA THR A 86 -6.01 10.38 -5.03
C THR A 86 -5.98 10.80 -3.56
N ILE A 87 -4.87 10.55 -2.86
CA ILE A 87 -4.69 10.98 -1.46
C ILE A 87 -4.63 12.50 -1.33
N LEU A 88 -3.91 13.19 -2.23
CA LEU A 88 -3.85 14.66 -2.21
C LEU A 88 -5.24 15.30 -2.46
N LEU A 89 -6.10 14.60 -3.20
CA LEU A 89 -7.47 15.04 -3.46
C LEU A 89 -8.40 14.77 -2.27
N TRP A 90 -8.47 13.52 -1.80
CA TRP A 90 -9.53 13.04 -0.88
C TRP A 90 -9.09 12.77 0.55
N GLY A 91 -7.78 12.61 0.80
CA GLY A 91 -7.26 12.38 2.15
C GLY A 91 -7.26 13.65 2.99
N ASP A 92 -7.43 13.49 4.30
CA ASP A 92 -7.14 14.57 5.25
C ASP A 92 -5.62 14.73 5.42
N LEU A 93 -5.08 15.82 4.86
CA LEU A 93 -3.65 16.12 4.87
C LEU A 93 -3.15 16.64 6.23
N LYS A 94 -4.05 16.86 7.20
CA LYS A 94 -3.69 17.16 8.59
C LYS A 94 -3.43 15.91 9.42
N ASN A 95 -3.74 14.74 8.87
CA ASN A 95 -3.61 13.47 9.57
C ASN A 95 -2.19 12.90 9.41
N ASP A 96 -1.51 12.67 10.54
CA ASP A 96 -0.14 12.15 10.54
C ASP A 96 -0.04 10.72 10.01
N TYR A 97 -1.01 9.86 10.31
CA TYR A 97 -1.05 8.48 9.81
C TYR A 97 -1.17 8.42 8.28
N MET A 98 -1.90 9.37 7.68
CA MET A 98 -1.98 9.51 6.22
C MET A 98 -0.60 9.77 5.62
N TRP A 99 0.15 10.73 6.19
CA TRP A 99 1.49 11.07 5.70
C TRP A 99 2.50 9.95 5.91
N VAL A 100 2.53 9.32 7.08
CA VAL A 100 3.43 8.19 7.35
C VAL A 100 3.19 7.08 6.32
N THR A 101 1.94 6.70 6.11
CA THR A 101 1.58 5.63 5.17
C THR A 101 1.95 6.01 3.74
N LEU A 102 1.66 7.24 3.31
CA LEU A 102 2.00 7.73 1.98
C LEU A 102 3.53 7.77 1.75
N LEU A 103 4.29 8.29 2.72
CA LEU A 103 5.75 8.41 2.61
C LEU A 103 6.44 7.04 2.63
N VAL A 104 5.98 6.10 3.45
CA VAL A 104 6.49 4.71 3.42
C VAL A 104 6.22 4.09 2.06
N THR A 105 5.00 4.21 1.56
CA THR A 105 4.59 3.67 0.26
C THR A 105 5.43 4.24 -0.89
N LEU A 106 5.57 5.57 -0.95
CA LEU A 106 6.38 6.23 -1.98
C LEU A 106 7.88 5.95 -1.81
N GLY A 107 8.38 5.85 -0.58
CA GLY A 107 9.77 5.54 -0.29
C GLY A 107 10.16 4.14 -0.74
N PHE A 108 9.35 3.12 -0.42
CA PHE A 108 9.55 1.76 -0.93
C PHE A 108 9.39 1.69 -2.45
N GLY A 109 8.44 2.43 -3.00
CA GLY A 109 8.26 2.58 -4.45
C GLY A 109 9.48 3.20 -5.13
N ALA A 110 10.13 4.18 -4.51
CA ALA A 110 11.36 4.78 -5.02
C ALA A 110 12.53 3.77 -5.00
N VAL A 111 12.64 2.95 -3.96
CA VAL A 111 13.64 1.86 -3.92
C VAL A 111 13.38 0.85 -5.04
N GLY A 112 12.13 0.44 -5.23
CA GLY A 112 11.72 -0.44 -6.33
C GLY A 112 11.96 0.17 -7.71
N TRP A 113 11.75 1.47 -7.86
CA TRP A 113 12.05 2.21 -9.09
C TRP A 113 13.53 2.19 -9.40
N VAL A 114 14.40 2.46 -8.42
CA VAL A 114 15.85 2.40 -8.62
C VAL A 114 16.30 1.00 -9.01
N ASP A 115 15.70 -0.04 -8.42
CA ASP A 115 15.99 -1.43 -8.77
C ASP A 115 15.59 -1.77 -10.21
N ASP A 116 14.33 -1.53 -10.58
CA ASP A 116 13.82 -1.82 -11.92
C ASP A 116 14.53 -0.98 -13.00
N TRP A 117 14.80 0.29 -12.71
CA TRP A 117 15.56 1.15 -13.60
C TRP A 117 16.97 0.60 -13.86
N ARG A 118 17.65 0.10 -12.82
CA ARG A 118 18.98 -0.53 -12.98
C ARG A 118 18.91 -1.79 -13.83
N LYS A 119 17.93 -2.66 -13.60
CA LYS A 119 17.73 -3.89 -14.40
C LYS A 119 17.61 -3.55 -15.89
N VAL A 120 16.87 -2.50 -16.20
CA VAL A 120 16.57 -2.08 -17.58
C VAL A 120 17.76 -1.39 -18.24
N VAL A 121 18.36 -0.41 -17.56
CA VAL A 121 19.45 0.40 -18.13
C VAL A 121 20.74 -0.39 -18.28
N HIS A 122 21.08 -1.21 -17.28
CA HIS A 122 22.34 -1.98 -17.29
C HIS A 122 22.17 -3.36 -17.92
N ARG A 123 20.94 -3.76 -18.28
CA ARG A 123 20.60 -5.10 -18.79
C ARG A 123 21.13 -6.24 -17.89
N ASP A 124 21.22 -5.96 -16.59
CA ASP A 124 21.63 -6.93 -15.57
C ASP A 124 20.36 -7.40 -14.83
N PRO A 125 19.97 -8.68 -14.97
CA PRO A 125 18.77 -9.20 -14.31
C PRO A 125 18.86 -9.16 -12.78
N LYS A 126 20.05 -8.98 -12.20
CA LYS A 126 20.24 -8.89 -10.73
C LYS A 126 19.79 -7.55 -10.15
N GLY A 127 19.71 -6.48 -10.94
CA GLY A 127 19.29 -5.16 -10.48
C GLY A 127 20.19 -4.57 -9.38
N LEU A 128 19.56 -3.93 -8.38
CA LEU A 128 20.20 -3.40 -7.18
C LEU A 128 20.67 -4.56 -6.29
N ALA A 129 21.93 -4.52 -5.85
CA ALA A 129 22.46 -5.52 -4.94
C ALA A 129 21.58 -5.63 -3.68
N SER A 130 21.24 -6.87 -3.30
CA SER A 130 20.29 -7.17 -2.21
C SER A 130 20.59 -6.40 -0.92
N ARG A 131 21.87 -6.24 -0.56
CA ARG A 131 22.31 -5.44 0.60
C ARG A 131 21.84 -3.99 0.58
N TRP A 132 21.83 -3.33 -0.59
CA TRP A 132 21.42 -1.94 -0.73
C TRP A 132 19.90 -1.80 -0.78
N LYS A 133 19.22 -2.74 -1.46
CA LYS A 133 17.75 -2.81 -1.45
C LYS A 133 17.25 -2.95 -0.02
N TYR A 134 17.76 -3.93 0.71
CA TYR A 134 17.36 -4.19 2.09
C TYR A 134 17.77 -3.05 3.03
N LEU A 135 18.95 -2.43 2.85
CA LEU A 135 19.36 -1.29 3.68
C LEU A 135 18.38 -0.11 3.55
N TRP A 136 18.00 0.26 2.33
CA TRP A 136 17.12 1.41 2.12
C TRP A 136 15.70 1.15 2.62
N THR A 137 15.13 -0.04 2.34
CA THR A 137 13.82 -0.41 2.89
C THR A 137 13.83 -0.47 4.41
N SER A 138 14.92 -1.01 4.99
CA SER A 138 15.13 -1.05 6.44
C SER A 138 15.17 0.34 7.08
N LEU A 139 15.88 1.29 6.46
CA LEU A 139 15.95 2.67 6.97
C LEU A 139 14.58 3.37 6.94
N ILE A 140 13.80 3.18 5.87
CA ILE A 140 12.46 3.76 5.75
C ILE A 140 11.50 3.14 6.78
N ALA A 141 11.50 1.81 6.90
CA ALA A 141 10.68 1.09 7.86
C ALA A 141 11.03 1.46 9.31
N LEU A 142 12.34 1.59 9.62
CA LEU A 142 12.79 1.98 10.95
C LEU A 142 12.42 3.43 11.27
N ALA A 143 12.55 4.35 10.32
CA ALA A 143 12.13 5.74 10.50
C ALA A 143 10.63 5.84 10.79
N ALA A 144 9.79 5.10 10.05
CA ALA A 144 8.36 5.03 10.31
C ALA A 144 8.04 4.41 11.68
N ALA A 145 8.73 3.33 12.04
CA ALA A 145 8.57 2.65 13.33
C ALA A 145 8.91 3.56 14.52
N VAL A 146 10.04 4.27 14.42
CA VAL A 146 10.47 5.24 15.44
C VAL A 146 9.48 6.40 15.53
N TYR A 147 9.04 6.95 14.41
CA TYR A 147 8.06 8.03 14.40
C TYR A 147 6.76 7.60 15.09
N LEU A 148 6.13 6.51 14.64
CA LEU A 148 4.89 6.00 15.21
C LEU A 148 5.03 5.65 16.70
N GLY A 149 6.17 5.09 17.12
CA GLY A 149 6.42 4.73 18.51
C GLY A 149 6.64 5.93 19.43
N LEU A 150 7.22 7.02 18.93
CA LEU A 150 7.48 8.25 19.71
C LEU A 150 6.28 9.20 19.72
N THR A 151 5.44 9.18 18.70
CA THR A 151 4.21 9.98 18.64
C THR A 151 3.02 9.29 19.29
N ALA A 152 3.18 8.04 19.75
CA ALA A 152 2.11 7.29 20.40
C ALA A 152 1.65 8.00 21.68
N THR A 153 0.38 8.41 21.71
CA THR A 153 -0.18 9.15 22.86
C THR A 153 -0.92 8.24 23.83
N THR A 154 -1.45 7.13 23.32
CA THR A 154 -2.20 6.15 24.11
C THR A 154 -1.49 4.80 24.16
N PRO A 155 -1.62 4.02 25.26
CA PRO A 155 -1.04 2.67 25.33
C PRO A 155 -1.52 1.76 24.20
N ALA A 156 -2.78 1.92 23.81
CA ALA A 156 -3.44 1.13 22.79
C ALA A 156 -2.78 1.22 21.40
N GLU A 157 -2.04 2.30 21.12
CA GLU A 157 -1.27 2.44 19.88
C GLU A 157 -0.04 1.51 19.85
N THR A 158 0.50 1.13 21.02
CA THR A 158 1.73 0.34 21.14
C THR A 158 1.51 -1.12 21.58
N GLU A 159 0.28 -1.51 21.90
CA GLU A 159 -0.05 -2.83 22.42
C GLU A 159 -0.23 -3.92 21.34
N LEU A 160 0.31 -5.09 21.66
CA LEU A 160 0.06 -6.42 21.10
C LEU A 160 -1.39 -6.91 21.19
N ILE A 161 -2.25 -6.66 20.20
CA ILE A 161 -3.58 -7.30 20.18
C ILE A 161 -3.51 -8.73 19.66
N VAL A 162 -4.05 -9.67 20.43
CA VAL A 162 -4.23 -11.06 19.99
C VAL A 162 -5.68 -11.25 19.51
N PRO A 163 -5.91 -11.60 18.22
CA PRO A 163 -7.25 -11.88 17.71
C PRO A 163 -7.97 -12.93 18.55
N PHE A 164 -9.30 -12.81 18.66
CA PHE A 164 -10.19 -13.67 19.47
C PHE A 164 -10.01 -13.56 21.00
N PHE A 165 -8.90 -13.03 21.50
CA PHE A 165 -8.64 -12.85 22.93
C PHE A 165 -8.72 -11.37 23.33
N LYS A 166 -9.94 -10.84 23.50
CA LYS A 166 -10.19 -9.42 23.80
C LYS A 166 -9.54 -8.89 25.09
N ALA A 167 -9.20 -9.78 26.02
CA ALA A 167 -8.53 -9.43 27.28
C ALA A 167 -6.99 -9.47 27.20
N VAL A 168 -6.43 -9.96 26.10
CA VAL A 168 -4.98 -10.12 25.91
C VAL A 168 -4.49 -8.99 25.02
N ALA A 169 -4.04 -7.91 25.66
CA ALA A 169 -3.28 -6.84 25.04
C ALA A 169 -1.88 -6.82 25.67
N TYR A 170 -0.87 -7.24 24.90
CA TYR A 170 0.50 -7.33 25.41
C TYR A 170 1.22 -5.98 25.29
N PRO A 171 1.65 -5.34 26.39
CA PRO A 171 2.35 -4.07 26.32
C PRO A 171 3.79 -4.31 25.80
N LEU A 172 4.01 -4.05 24.52
CA LEU A 172 5.32 -4.21 23.89
C LEU A 172 6.35 -3.18 24.40
N GLY A 173 5.85 -2.05 24.90
CA GLY A 173 6.65 -0.85 25.08
C GLY A 173 7.16 -0.30 23.75
N ILE A 174 7.81 0.85 23.80
CA ILE A 174 8.29 1.56 22.59
C ILE A 174 9.28 0.70 21.80
N VAL A 175 10.23 0.05 22.47
CA VAL A 175 11.26 -0.77 21.80
C VAL A 175 10.65 -2.00 21.14
N GLY A 176 9.74 -2.71 21.82
CA GLY A 176 9.05 -3.86 21.25
C GLY A 176 8.15 -3.48 20.09
N PHE A 177 7.46 -2.34 20.20
CA PHE A 177 6.64 -1.78 19.12
C PHE A 177 7.46 -1.41 17.88
N ILE A 178 8.62 -0.75 18.07
CA ILE A 178 9.54 -0.41 16.97
C ILE A 178 10.01 -1.67 16.27
N ALA A 179 10.44 -2.68 17.03
CA ALA A 179 10.88 -3.96 16.46
C ALA A 179 9.77 -4.64 15.66
N LEU A 180 8.56 -4.75 16.23
CA LEU A 180 7.41 -5.32 15.54
C LEU A 180 7.09 -4.57 14.24
N THR A 181 7.00 -3.25 14.30
CA THR A 181 6.68 -2.39 13.15
C THR A 181 7.71 -2.56 12.03
N TYR A 182 9.00 -2.58 12.39
CA TYR A 182 10.07 -2.85 11.44
C TYR A 182 9.89 -4.18 10.71
N PHE A 183 9.60 -5.26 11.46
CA PHE A 183 9.44 -6.60 10.87
C PHE A 183 8.17 -6.73 10.05
N VAL A 184 7.07 -6.12 10.47
CA VAL A 184 5.81 -6.16 9.72
C VAL A 184 5.95 -5.40 8.40
N ILE A 185 6.47 -4.17 8.39
CA ILE A 185 6.61 -3.37 7.16
C ILE A 185 7.56 -4.06 6.17
N ASN A 186 8.77 -4.45 6.61
CA ASN A 186 9.72 -5.11 5.70
C ASN A 186 9.22 -6.51 5.30
N GLY A 187 8.69 -7.28 6.24
CA GLY A 187 8.20 -8.63 6.00
C GLY A 187 7.09 -8.63 4.94
N THR A 188 6.07 -7.79 5.11
CA THR A 188 4.97 -7.69 4.13
C THR A 188 5.44 -7.14 2.79
N SER A 189 6.32 -6.12 2.76
CA SER A 189 6.91 -5.62 1.52
C SER A 189 7.64 -6.71 0.72
N HIS A 190 8.48 -7.50 1.38
CA HIS A 190 9.25 -8.53 0.72
C HIS A 190 8.39 -9.75 0.36
N ALA A 191 7.34 -10.06 1.14
CA ALA A 191 6.37 -11.09 0.82
C ALA A 191 5.62 -10.76 -0.49
N VAL A 192 5.05 -9.55 -0.61
CA VAL A 192 4.33 -9.15 -1.84
C VAL A 192 5.25 -9.14 -3.06
N ASN A 193 6.52 -8.73 -2.90
CA ASN A 193 7.53 -8.81 -3.97
C ASN A 193 7.81 -10.25 -4.42
N LEU A 194 7.84 -11.21 -3.49
CA LEU A 194 8.01 -12.62 -3.82
C LEU A 194 6.81 -13.18 -4.61
N THR A 195 5.60 -12.69 -4.33
CA THR A 195 4.36 -13.13 -4.99
C THR A 195 4.19 -12.57 -6.41
N ASP A 196 4.86 -11.46 -6.76
CA ASP A 196 4.74 -10.77 -8.06
C ASP A 196 5.50 -11.48 -9.19
N GLY A 197 5.35 -12.81 -9.28
CA GLY A 197 5.97 -13.67 -10.30
C GLY A 197 5.02 -14.16 -11.40
N LEU A 198 3.71 -13.97 -11.23
CA LEU A 198 2.66 -14.38 -12.18
C LEU A 198 1.64 -13.27 -12.43
N ASP A 199 1.03 -13.30 -13.61
CA ASP A 199 0.06 -12.29 -14.09
C ASP A 199 -1.14 -12.22 -13.14
N GLY A 200 -1.41 -11.05 -12.55
CA GLY A 200 -2.51 -10.81 -11.63
C GLY A 200 -2.34 -11.42 -10.22
N LEU A 201 -1.27 -12.20 -9.98
CA LEU A 201 -1.16 -13.00 -8.75
C LEU A 201 -0.95 -12.15 -7.50
N ALA A 202 -0.13 -11.10 -7.56
CA ALA A 202 0.14 -10.24 -6.40
C ALA A 202 -0.93 -9.16 -6.20
N ILE A 203 -1.45 -8.58 -7.29
CA ILE A 203 -2.33 -7.41 -7.18
C ILE A 203 -3.72 -7.75 -6.63
N MET A 204 -4.31 -8.88 -7.02
CA MET A 204 -5.66 -9.21 -6.56
C MET A 204 -5.71 -9.50 -5.05
N PRO A 205 -4.81 -10.32 -4.47
CA PRO A 205 -4.72 -10.44 -3.01
C PRO A 205 -4.43 -9.11 -2.33
N THR A 206 -3.56 -8.26 -2.89
CA THR A 206 -3.30 -6.92 -2.35
C THR A 206 -4.57 -6.08 -2.25
N VAL A 207 -5.41 -6.08 -3.30
CA VAL A 207 -6.71 -5.39 -3.30
C VAL A 207 -7.65 -5.96 -2.25
N MET A 208 -7.71 -7.28 -2.09
CA MET A 208 -8.55 -7.92 -1.07
C MET A 208 -8.09 -7.58 0.35
N VAL A 209 -6.78 -7.62 0.62
CA VAL A 209 -6.19 -7.27 1.92
C VAL A 209 -6.39 -5.78 2.21
N ALA A 210 -6.19 -4.90 1.22
CA ALA A 210 -6.48 -3.47 1.36
C ALA A 210 -7.96 -3.22 1.67
N GLY A 211 -8.88 -3.92 1.01
CA GLY A 211 -10.32 -3.82 1.28
C GLY A 211 -10.67 -4.23 2.71
N ALA A 212 -10.09 -5.33 3.20
CA ALA A 212 -10.27 -5.75 4.59
C ALA A 212 -9.68 -4.73 5.59
N LEU A 213 -8.47 -4.23 5.34
CA LEU A 213 -7.85 -3.20 6.16
C LEU A 213 -8.61 -1.87 6.13
N ALA A 214 -9.30 -1.52 5.03
CA ALA A 214 -10.16 -0.35 4.97
C ALA A 214 -11.31 -0.44 6.00
N ILE A 215 -11.89 -1.63 6.15
CA ILE A 215 -12.94 -1.88 7.15
C ILE A 215 -12.36 -1.73 8.56
N PHE A 216 -11.20 -2.33 8.84
CA PHE A 216 -10.54 -2.19 10.14
C PHE A 216 -10.14 -0.75 10.46
N ALA A 217 -9.62 0.00 9.49
CA ALA A 217 -9.30 1.41 9.63
C ALA A 217 -10.55 2.22 10.01
N TYR A 218 -11.67 1.99 9.33
CA TYR A 218 -12.93 2.65 9.64
C TYR A 218 -13.43 2.30 11.05
N VAL A 219 -13.38 1.02 11.43
CA VAL A 219 -13.81 0.56 12.76
C VAL A 219 -12.93 1.13 13.88
N ALA A 220 -11.60 1.03 13.76
CA ALA A 220 -10.64 1.51 14.75
C ALA A 220 -10.71 3.04 14.89
N GLY A 221 -11.01 3.76 13.80
CA GLY A 221 -11.18 5.21 13.81
C GLY A 221 -12.54 5.71 14.30
N HIS A 222 -13.48 4.82 14.70
CA HIS A 222 -14.85 5.22 15.05
C HIS A 222 -15.24 4.74 16.45
N VAL A 223 -15.37 5.68 17.40
CA VAL A 223 -15.61 5.40 18.84
C VAL A 223 -16.75 4.41 19.10
N GLY A 224 -17.86 4.53 18.37
CA GLY A 224 -19.00 3.62 18.53
C GLY A 224 -18.69 2.19 18.11
N PHE A 225 -18.08 2.00 16.94
CA PHE A 225 -17.78 0.67 16.40
C PHE A 225 -16.61 0.01 17.11
N SER A 226 -15.57 0.77 17.46
CA SER A 226 -14.42 0.28 18.22
C SER A 226 -14.87 -0.30 19.56
N ASN A 227 -15.72 0.42 20.29
CA ASN A 227 -16.28 -0.04 21.56
C ASN A 227 -17.19 -1.26 21.42
N TYR A 228 -18.08 -1.26 20.41
CA TYR A 228 -19.00 -2.37 20.18
C TYR A 228 -18.28 -3.67 19.80
N LEU A 229 -17.30 -3.60 18.91
CA LEU A 229 -16.55 -4.77 18.44
C LEU A 229 -15.42 -5.17 19.41
N GLY A 230 -15.02 -4.29 20.31
CA GLY A 230 -13.89 -4.50 21.22
C GLY A 230 -12.54 -4.40 20.50
N VAL A 231 -12.46 -3.47 19.55
CA VAL A 231 -11.22 -3.09 18.85
C VAL A 231 -10.72 -1.79 19.46
N PRO A 232 -9.41 -1.59 19.63
CA PRO A 232 -8.88 -0.33 20.12
C PRO A 232 -9.28 0.86 19.26
N TYR A 233 -9.65 1.94 19.94
CA TYR A 233 -9.93 3.21 19.30
C TYR A 233 -8.63 3.96 19.04
N ILE A 234 -8.40 4.32 17.79
CA ILE A 234 -7.21 5.04 17.34
C ILE A 234 -7.67 6.27 16.59
N ALA A 235 -7.52 7.44 17.23
CA ALA A 235 -8.01 8.69 16.72
C ALA A 235 -7.35 9.03 15.38
N GLY A 236 -8.16 9.24 14.34
CA GLY A 236 -7.66 9.54 12.99
C GLY A 236 -7.30 8.31 12.14
N ALA A 237 -7.30 7.08 12.67
CA ALA A 237 -7.04 5.88 11.88
C ALA A 237 -8.08 5.66 10.75
N GLY A 238 -9.28 6.23 10.89
CA GLY A 238 -10.34 6.17 9.88
C GLY A 238 -9.94 6.76 8.52
N GLU A 239 -9.01 7.71 8.48
CA GLU A 239 -8.50 8.26 7.22
C GLU A 239 -7.77 7.21 6.37
N LEU A 240 -7.19 6.18 7.00
CA LEU A 240 -6.55 5.08 6.28
C LEU A 240 -7.55 4.24 5.47
N ALA A 241 -8.86 4.31 5.78
CA ALA A 241 -9.89 3.70 4.92
C ALA A 241 -9.93 4.38 3.54
N VAL A 242 -9.69 5.69 3.45
CA VAL A 242 -9.58 6.43 2.18
C VAL A 242 -8.33 5.98 1.43
N PHE A 243 -7.22 5.80 2.16
CA PHE A 243 -5.97 5.30 1.60
C PHE A 243 -6.10 3.90 1.01
N CYS A 244 -6.67 2.95 1.76
CA CYS A 244 -6.97 1.62 1.28
C CYS A 244 -7.97 1.62 0.11
N GLY A 245 -8.96 2.52 0.11
CA GLY A 245 -9.84 2.72 -1.04
C GLY A 245 -9.07 3.09 -2.31
N ALA A 246 -8.10 4.00 -2.20
CA ALA A 246 -7.22 4.35 -3.31
C ALA A 246 -6.37 3.17 -3.80
N ILE A 247 -5.85 2.33 -2.89
CA ILE A 247 -5.15 1.09 -3.25
C ILE A 247 -6.08 0.14 -4.03
N CYS A 248 -7.31 -0.07 -3.54
CA CYS A 248 -8.29 -0.92 -4.22
C CYS A 248 -8.59 -0.40 -5.63
N GLY A 249 -8.82 0.90 -5.78
CA GLY A 249 -9.10 1.53 -7.07
C GLY A 249 -7.94 1.41 -8.06
N ALA A 250 -6.73 1.83 -7.63
CA ALA A 250 -5.53 1.75 -8.46
C ALA A 250 -5.18 0.29 -8.80
N GLY A 251 -5.34 -0.62 -7.84
CA GLY A 251 -5.04 -2.03 -8.03
C GLY A 251 -6.01 -2.72 -8.98
N LEU A 252 -7.31 -2.46 -8.89
CA LEU A 252 -8.31 -2.96 -9.86
C LEU A 252 -8.07 -2.37 -11.26
N GLY A 253 -7.72 -1.08 -11.34
CA GLY A 253 -7.38 -0.45 -12.61
C GLY A 253 -6.10 -1.01 -13.23
N PHE A 254 -5.11 -1.37 -12.43
CA PHE A 254 -3.90 -2.03 -12.91
C PHE A 254 -4.16 -3.48 -13.30
N LEU A 255 -4.99 -4.20 -12.53
CA LEU A 255 -5.40 -5.57 -12.82
C LEU A 255 -6.05 -5.69 -14.20
N TRP A 256 -6.77 -4.67 -14.68
CA TRP A 256 -7.31 -4.64 -16.04
C TRP A 256 -6.24 -4.89 -17.12
N PHE A 257 -5.03 -4.36 -16.92
CA PHE A 257 -3.90 -4.52 -17.86
C PHE A 257 -2.94 -5.65 -17.47
N ASN A 258 -3.05 -6.17 -16.25
CA ASN A 258 -2.16 -7.19 -15.71
C ASN A 258 -2.80 -8.59 -15.66
N ALA A 259 -4.11 -8.69 -15.85
CA ALA A 259 -4.82 -9.97 -16.00
C ALA A 259 -4.25 -10.75 -17.19
N TYR A 260 -4.22 -12.09 -17.09
CA TYR A 260 -3.67 -12.94 -18.15
C TYR A 260 -4.48 -12.80 -19.45
N PRO A 261 -3.81 -12.57 -20.61
CA PRO A 261 -2.38 -12.32 -20.80
C PRO A 261 -1.96 -10.87 -20.47
N ALA A 262 -0.91 -10.68 -19.65
CA ALA A 262 -0.54 -9.36 -19.13
C ALA A 262 0.07 -8.41 -20.19
N GLU A 263 -0.42 -7.16 -20.21
CA GLU A 263 0.09 -6.04 -21.02
C GLU A 263 1.14 -5.20 -20.29
N GLY A 264 1.24 -5.33 -18.96
CA GLY A 264 2.25 -4.65 -18.14
C GLY A 264 2.52 -5.37 -16.82
N PHE A 265 3.78 -5.42 -16.42
CA PHE A 265 4.21 -5.97 -15.12
C PHE A 265 4.30 -4.91 -14.05
N MET A 266 3.93 -5.28 -12.82
CA MET A 266 3.97 -4.38 -11.68
C MET A 266 5.41 -3.97 -11.36
N GLY A 267 6.30 -4.96 -11.28
CA GLY A 267 7.71 -4.74 -10.98
C GLY A 267 7.94 -4.41 -9.50
N ASP A 268 9.21 -4.29 -9.12
CA ASP A 268 9.62 -4.02 -7.75
C ASP A 268 9.05 -2.69 -7.23
N VAL A 269 8.80 -1.72 -8.12
CA VAL A 269 8.13 -0.44 -7.81
C VAL A 269 6.81 -0.67 -7.07
N GLY A 270 5.92 -1.47 -7.67
CA GLY A 270 4.58 -1.66 -7.11
C GLY A 270 4.60 -2.68 -5.97
N ALA A 271 5.31 -3.78 -6.13
CA ALA A 271 5.25 -4.88 -5.18
C ALA A 271 5.84 -4.51 -3.80
N LEU A 272 7.00 -3.83 -3.77
CA LEU A 272 7.59 -3.35 -2.51
C LEU A 272 6.71 -2.29 -1.86
N ALA A 273 6.22 -1.33 -2.65
CA ALA A 273 5.42 -0.23 -2.14
C ALA A 273 4.08 -0.69 -1.56
N LEU A 274 3.36 -1.57 -2.27
CA LEU A 274 2.06 -2.07 -1.83
C LEU A 274 2.18 -2.94 -0.58
N GLY A 275 3.18 -3.81 -0.51
CA GLY A 275 3.39 -4.60 0.71
C GLY A 275 3.77 -3.73 1.92
N ALA A 276 4.62 -2.72 1.74
CA ALA A 276 4.95 -1.76 2.80
C ALA A 276 3.72 -0.93 3.24
N ALA A 277 2.87 -0.55 2.27
CA ALA A 277 1.62 0.16 2.52
C ALA A 277 0.66 -0.66 3.41
N LEU A 278 0.43 -1.93 3.04
CA LEU A 278 -0.42 -2.85 3.81
C LEU A 278 0.14 -3.08 5.23
N GLY A 279 1.45 -3.30 5.34
CA GLY A 279 2.13 -3.46 6.64
C GLY A 279 1.98 -2.23 7.53
N THR A 280 2.12 -1.03 6.96
CA THR A 280 1.99 0.23 7.71
C THR A 280 0.57 0.45 8.19
N VAL A 281 -0.43 0.24 7.32
CA VAL A 281 -1.84 0.36 7.72
C VAL A 281 -2.16 -0.63 8.82
N ALA A 282 -1.75 -1.90 8.68
CA ALA A 282 -2.02 -2.93 9.68
C ALA A 282 -1.42 -2.59 11.06
N ILE A 283 -0.22 -2.00 11.10
CA ILE A 283 0.39 -1.51 12.35
C ILE A 283 -0.47 -0.41 12.98
N ILE A 284 -0.90 0.57 12.18
CA ILE A 284 -1.66 1.70 12.70
C ILE A 284 -3.05 1.28 13.18
N VAL A 285 -3.71 0.33 12.50
CA VAL A 285 -5.05 -0.16 12.90
C VAL A 285 -5.01 -1.31 13.91
N ARG A 286 -3.80 -1.72 14.32
CA ARG A 286 -3.51 -2.83 15.24
C ARG A 286 -4.06 -4.18 14.80
N GLN A 287 -3.85 -4.48 13.52
CA GLN A 287 -4.26 -5.71 12.88
C GLN A 287 -3.07 -6.47 12.28
N GLU A 288 -1.93 -6.51 12.98
CA GLU A 288 -0.70 -7.14 12.47
C GLU A 288 -0.84 -8.65 12.35
N ILE A 289 -1.43 -9.29 13.37
CA ILE A 289 -1.68 -10.73 13.34
C ILE A 289 -2.74 -11.06 12.29
N VAL A 290 -3.77 -10.22 12.13
CA VAL A 290 -4.79 -10.42 11.09
C VAL A 290 -4.16 -10.22 9.70
N LEU A 291 -3.26 -9.25 9.52
CA LEU A 291 -2.48 -9.12 8.29
C LEU A 291 -1.63 -10.36 8.03
N ALA A 292 -0.98 -10.95 9.04
CA ALA A 292 -0.22 -12.18 8.85
C ALA A 292 -1.10 -13.34 8.36
N ILE A 293 -2.34 -13.44 8.85
CA ILE A 293 -3.32 -14.43 8.40
C ILE A 293 -3.78 -14.13 6.96
N MET A 294 -4.22 -12.90 6.69
CA MET A 294 -4.70 -12.49 5.36
C MET A 294 -3.59 -12.54 4.30
N GLY A 295 -2.38 -12.18 4.69
CA GLY A 295 -1.18 -12.11 3.86
C GLY A 295 -0.41 -13.42 3.76
N GLY A 296 -0.88 -14.51 4.39
CA GLY A 296 -0.27 -15.83 4.25
C GLY A 296 -0.18 -16.30 2.78
N VAL A 297 -1.09 -15.82 1.92
CA VAL A 297 -1.08 -16.06 0.47
C VAL A 297 0.17 -15.49 -0.20
N PHE A 298 0.79 -14.44 0.34
CA PHE A 298 1.98 -13.83 -0.26
C PHE A 298 3.26 -14.68 -0.06
N VAL A 299 3.24 -15.63 0.88
CA VAL A 299 4.41 -16.41 1.32
C VAL A 299 4.26 -17.91 0.97
N ALA A 300 3.20 -18.29 0.26
CA ALA A 300 2.84 -19.67 -0.07
C ALA A 300 3.33 -20.12 -1.46
#